data_AF-A0A1G7MUR8-F1
#
_entry.id   AF-A0A1G7MUR8-F1
#
_cell.length_a   1.000
_cell.length_b   1.000
_cell.length_c   1.000
_cell.angle_alpha   90.00
_cell.angle_beta   90.00
_cell.angle_gamma   90.00
#
_symmetry.space_group_name_H-M   'P 1'
#
loop_
_entity.id
_entity.type
_entity.pdbx_description
1 polymer ?
#
loop_
_entity_poly.entity_id
_entity_poly.type
_entity_poly.pdbx_seq_one_letter_code
_entity_poly.pdbx_strand_id
1 'polypeptide(L)'
;MISCVVQAQPFFLKSTSGGKPFLMNIYYGTDGKGAYVKYRGQQGVIPLKLKSQTVQDKTSKLKVTYVWDEVIEGKVTGTYKLSQQANQISAASYWRNKDGKLFKLEQVKNQDDYAGKVSYLLHGVLLSFSQGMDEQLTFDYPDQITKKAHLPGFDSPDPQRKGSIDDYNFDGYDDVAFSIPDAGMGVYRTFTIYLYNPMSKRFELLAEPNDDRAKCSGFCDVTLDQKNKLLLTSCRGGANWWNNVYKYTASNHLTWISSKKAEN
;
A
#
# COMPACT_ATOMS: atom_id res chain seq x y z
N MET A 1 18.32 -3.03 23.20
CA MET A 1 17.48 -2.70 22.02
C MET A 1 16.32 -3.68 21.98
N ILE A 2 15.12 -3.23 22.29
CA ILE A 2 13.92 -4.06 22.15
C ILE A 2 13.65 -4.12 20.64
N SER A 3 13.93 -5.29 20.03
CA SER A 3 13.46 -5.61 18.69
C SER A 3 11.93 -5.55 18.73
N CYS A 4 11.39 -4.42 18.27
CA CYS A 4 9.95 -4.25 18.14
C CYS A 4 9.58 -4.98 16.86
N VAL A 5 9.13 -6.23 17.01
CA VAL A 5 8.54 -6.99 15.91
C VAL A 5 7.27 -6.24 15.52
N VAL A 6 7.40 -5.34 14.55
CA VAL A 6 6.26 -4.79 13.81
C VAL A 6 5.61 -5.99 13.16
N GLN A 7 4.45 -6.42 13.64
CA GLN A 7 3.76 -7.52 13.00
C GLN A 7 3.19 -6.99 11.68
N ALA A 8 3.97 -7.18 10.63
CA ALA A 8 3.64 -6.81 9.28
C ALA A 8 2.37 -7.55 8.83
N GLN A 9 1.57 -6.86 8.01
CA GLN A 9 0.46 -7.49 7.33
C GLN A 9 0.96 -8.64 6.43
N PRO A 10 0.11 -9.64 6.15
CA PRO A 10 -1.29 -9.77 6.56
C PRO A 10 -1.52 -10.13 8.03
N PHE A 11 -2.72 -9.81 8.54
CA PHE A 11 -3.15 -10.30 9.85
C PHE A 11 -3.92 -11.62 9.71
N PHE A 12 -3.47 -12.65 10.41
CA PHE A 12 -4.16 -13.93 10.48
C PHE A 12 -5.15 -13.94 11.65
N LEU A 13 -6.44 -14.08 11.32
CA LEU A 13 -7.55 -13.89 12.23
C LEU A 13 -8.38 -15.17 12.36
N LYS A 14 -8.84 -15.45 13.59
CA LYS A 14 -9.78 -16.52 13.91
C LYS A 14 -11.07 -15.94 14.47
N SER A 15 -12.22 -16.43 14.02
CA SER A 15 -13.50 -16.10 14.65
C SER A 15 -13.67 -16.83 15.98
N THR A 16 -14.03 -16.10 17.05
CA THR A 16 -14.21 -16.67 18.40
C THR A 16 -15.67 -16.68 18.88
N SER A 17 -16.59 -16.12 18.11
CA SER A 17 -18.04 -16.18 18.35
C SER A 17 -18.81 -16.65 17.10
N GLY A 18 -20.08 -17.03 17.25
CA GLY A 18 -21.00 -17.21 16.12
C GLY A 18 -21.04 -18.60 15.46
N GLY A 19 -20.51 -19.65 16.10
CA GLY A 19 -20.59 -21.04 15.65
C GLY A 19 -19.22 -21.68 15.42
N LYS A 20 -19.10 -22.54 14.38
CA LYS A 20 -17.82 -23.18 14.02
C LYS A 20 -16.79 -22.09 13.64
N PRO A 21 -15.61 -22.06 14.29
CA PRO A 21 -14.59 -21.07 13.98
C PRO A 21 -14.13 -21.15 12.52
N PHE A 22 -13.91 -20.01 11.89
CA PHE A 22 -13.20 -19.87 10.62
C PHE A 22 -11.91 -19.08 10.81
N LEU A 23 -11.00 -19.26 9.84
CA LEU A 23 -9.69 -18.62 9.79
C LEU A 23 -9.58 -17.82 8.49
N MET A 24 -8.97 -16.65 8.54
CA MET A 24 -8.77 -15.81 7.37
C MET A 24 -7.53 -14.91 7.53
N ASN A 25 -6.95 -14.50 6.42
CA ASN A 25 -6.01 -13.40 6.36
C ASN A 25 -6.73 -12.14 5.88
N ILE A 26 -6.43 -11.01 6.51
CA ILE A 26 -6.82 -9.68 6.01
C ILE A 26 -5.58 -8.92 5.55
N TYR A 27 -5.65 -8.38 4.34
CA TYR A 27 -4.61 -7.61 3.68
C TYR A 27 -5.16 -6.20 3.41
N TYR A 28 -4.31 -5.18 3.51
CA TYR A 28 -4.60 -3.81 3.07
C TYR A 28 -3.30 -3.03 2.93
N GLY A 29 -3.29 -1.97 2.13
CA GLY A 29 -2.16 -1.05 1.95
C GLY A 29 -2.32 0.23 2.76
N THR A 30 -1.76 1.32 2.23
CA THR A 30 -1.84 2.67 2.83
C THR A 30 -3.27 3.03 3.19
N ASP A 31 -3.49 3.49 4.42
CA ASP A 31 -4.77 3.98 4.92
C ASP A 31 -5.97 3.02 4.75
N GLY A 32 -5.69 1.72 4.66
CA GLY A 32 -6.74 0.71 4.47
C GLY A 32 -7.19 0.53 3.03
N LYS A 33 -6.54 1.17 2.06
CA LYS A 33 -6.79 0.97 0.62
C LYS A 33 -6.32 -0.41 0.16
N GLY A 34 -6.76 -0.86 -1.01
CA GLY A 34 -6.31 -2.13 -1.61
C GLY A 34 -6.65 -3.38 -0.78
N ALA A 35 -7.69 -3.30 0.06
CA ALA A 35 -7.97 -4.30 1.06
C ALA A 35 -8.69 -5.53 0.49
N TYR A 36 -8.40 -6.71 1.04
CA TYR A 36 -9.14 -7.94 0.75
C TYR A 36 -8.98 -8.95 1.88
N VAL A 37 -9.85 -9.96 1.88
CA VAL A 37 -9.72 -11.13 2.76
C VAL A 37 -9.51 -12.41 1.98
N LYS A 38 -8.75 -13.34 2.57
CA LYS A 38 -8.58 -14.70 2.07
C LYS A 38 -8.90 -15.69 3.18
N TYR A 39 -10.02 -16.39 3.03
CA TYR A 39 -10.44 -17.43 3.96
C TYR A 39 -9.60 -18.70 3.78
N ARG A 40 -9.22 -19.33 4.89
CA ARG A 40 -8.47 -20.60 4.86
C ARG A 40 -9.36 -21.69 4.26
N GLY A 41 -8.84 -22.38 3.25
CA GLY A 41 -9.55 -23.45 2.55
C GLY A 41 -10.50 -22.99 1.43
N GLN A 42 -10.61 -21.68 1.18
CA GLN A 42 -11.31 -21.15 0.02
C GLN A 42 -10.32 -20.77 -1.09
N GLN A 43 -10.77 -20.92 -2.34
CA GLN A 43 -10.06 -20.41 -3.51
C GLN A 43 -10.45 -18.95 -3.74
N GLY A 44 -9.47 -18.14 -4.15
CA GLY A 44 -9.66 -16.72 -4.43
C GLY A 44 -9.60 -15.81 -3.20
N VAL A 45 -9.97 -14.55 -3.43
CA VAL A 45 -9.97 -13.45 -2.45
C VAL A 45 -11.30 -12.72 -2.52
N ILE A 46 -11.73 -12.11 -1.42
CA ILE A 46 -12.94 -11.29 -1.39
C ILE A 46 -12.52 -9.82 -1.23
N PRO A 47 -12.85 -8.94 -2.20
CA PRO A 47 -12.53 -7.53 -2.13
C PRO A 47 -13.19 -6.83 -0.94
N LEU A 48 -12.44 -5.93 -0.31
CA LEU A 48 -12.92 -5.05 0.74
C LEU A 48 -12.89 -3.60 0.27
N LYS A 49 -14.04 -2.92 0.33
CA LYS A 49 -14.13 -1.49 0.04
C LYS A 49 -14.01 -0.70 1.33
N LEU A 50 -13.02 0.20 1.41
CA LEU A 50 -12.88 1.08 2.58
C LEU A 50 -14.11 1.98 2.70
N LYS A 51 -14.74 1.93 3.88
CA LYS A 51 -15.90 2.75 4.23
C LYS A 51 -15.50 3.94 5.08
N SER A 52 -14.63 3.71 6.06
CA SER A 52 -14.07 4.77 6.88
C SER A 52 -12.76 4.37 7.53
N GLN A 53 -11.94 5.37 7.82
CA GLN A 53 -10.77 5.30 8.69
C GLN A 53 -10.97 6.35 9.78
N THR A 54 -10.66 5.99 11.03
CA THR A 54 -10.72 6.92 12.15
C THR A 54 -9.44 6.83 12.95
N VAL A 55 -8.80 7.97 13.15
CA VAL A 55 -7.59 8.11 13.95
C VAL A 55 -7.98 8.77 15.27
N GLN A 56 -7.70 8.10 16.38
CA GLN A 56 -7.87 8.63 17.73
C GLN A 56 -6.51 8.79 18.37
N ASP A 57 -6.18 10.01 18.75
CA ASP A 57 -4.98 10.32 19.52
C ASP A 57 -5.40 10.68 20.96
N LYS A 58 -5.09 9.80 21.91
CA LYS A 58 -5.21 10.08 23.34
C LYS A 58 -3.83 9.95 23.95
N THR A 59 -3.26 11.09 24.35
CA THR A 59 -2.15 11.23 25.31
C THR A 59 -1.12 10.10 25.22
N SER A 60 -0.50 9.91 24.03
CA SER A 60 0.59 8.97 23.71
C SER A 60 0.25 7.56 23.16
N LYS A 61 -1.02 7.24 22.84
CA LYS A 61 -1.32 5.99 22.11
C LYS A 61 -2.26 6.22 20.92
N LEU A 62 -1.68 6.36 19.74
CA LEU A 62 -2.41 6.40 18.47
C LEU A 62 -3.21 5.11 18.28
N LYS A 63 -4.52 5.25 18.10
CA LYS A 63 -5.42 4.15 17.72
C LYS A 63 -6.05 4.45 16.37
N VAL A 64 -5.84 3.57 15.40
CA VAL A 64 -6.44 3.67 14.07
C VAL A 64 -7.50 2.60 13.94
N THR A 65 -8.70 2.96 13.45
CA THR A 65 -9.78 2.02 13.19
C THR A 65 -10.19 2.11 11.73
N TYR A 66 -10.21 0.97 11.07
CA TYR A 66 -10.68 0.81 9.71
C TYR A 66 -12.03 0.09 9.71
N VAL A 67 -12.91 0.52 8.81
CA VAL A 67 -14.17 -0.14 8.50
C VAL A 67 -14.20 -0.40 7.01
N TRP A 68 -14.41 -1.66 6.64
CA TRP A 68 -14.53 -2.07 5.24
C TRP A 68 -15.84 -2.80 5.00
N ASP A 69 -16.44 -2.57 3.84
CA ASP A 69 -17.54 -3.37 3.35
C ASP A 69 -16.98 -4.54 2.50
N GLU A 70 -17.46 -5.75 2.79
CA GLU A 70 -17.22 -6.95 1.99
C GLU A 70 -18.07 -6.89 0.74
N VAL A 71 -17.46 -6.99 -0.45
CA VAL A 71 -18.18 -6.85 -1.73
C VAL A 71 -18.05 -8.13 -2.54
N ILE A 72 -19.18 -8.78 -2.83
CA ILE A 72 -19.27 -9.95 -3.69
C ILE A 72 -20.26 -9.62 -4.81
N GLU A 73 -19.83 -9.75 -6.07
CA GLU A 73 -20.65 -9.45 -7.25
C GLU A 73 -21.30 -8.05 -7.18
N GLY A 74 -20.55 -7.06 -6.66
CA GLY A 74 -21.01 -5.68 -6.50
C GLY A 74 -22.00 -5.45 -5.33
N LYS A 75 -22.37 -6.49 -4.58
CA LYS A 75 -23.27 -6.39 -3.42
C LYS A 75 -22.48 -6.41 -2.12
N VAL A 76 -22.88 -5.58 -1.17
CA VAL A 76 -22.30 -5.58 0.19
C VAL A 76 -22.85 -6.78 0.97
N THR A 77 -21.98 -7.74 1.29
CA THR A 77 -22.36 -9.00 1.97
C THR A 77 -21.98 -9.03 3.45
N GLY A 78 -21.16 -8.08 3.89
CA GLY A 78 -20.79 -7.92 5.29
C GLY A 78 -19.92 -6.68 5.50
N THR A 79 -19.50 -6.47 6.74
CA THR A 79 -18.66 -5.34 7.13
C THR A 79 -17.60 -5.79 8.14
N TYR A 80 -16.35 -5.50 7.86
CA TYR A 80 -15.23 -5.69 8.77
C TYR A 80 -14.94 -4.41 9.52
N LYS A 81 -14.56 -4.55 10.79
CA LYS A 81 -14.01 -3.47 11.61
C LYS A 81 -12.73 -3.97 12.26
N LEU A 82 -11.64 -3.23 12.11
CA LEU A 82 -10.34 -3.57 12.68
C LEU A 82 -9.73 -2.32 13.32
N SER A 83 -9.32 -2.44 14.58
CA SER A 83 -8.69 -1.36 15.32
C SER A 83 -7.27 -1.76 15.72
N GLN A 84 -6.31 -0.91 15.38
CA GLN A 84 -4.90 -1.08 15.72
C GLN A 84 -4.47 -0.05 16.77
N GLN A 85 -3.62 -0.46 17.70
CA GLN A 85 -2.97 0.40 18.67
C GLN A 85 -1.55 -0.10 18.89
N ALA A 86 -0.56 0.79 18.85
CA ALA A 86 0.86 0.42 18.95
C ALA A 86 1.26 -0.76 18.01
N ASN A 87 0.78 -0.71 16.76
CA ASN A 87 1.01 -1.71 15.72
C ASN A 87 0.49 -3.14 16.02
N GLN A 88 -0.40 -3.28 17.00
CA GLN A 88 -1.09 -4.54 17.30
C GLN A 88 -2.60 -4.39 17.11
N ILE A 89 -3.28 -5.50 16.76
CA ILE A 89 -4.73 -5.50 16.72
C ILE A 89 -5.27 -5.42 18.15
N SER A 90 -6.01 -4.35 18.43
CA SER A 90 -6.69 -4.12 19.71
C SER A 90 -8.13 -4.62 19.71
N ALA A 91 -8.78 -4.65 18.54
CA ALA A 91 -10.11 -5.22 18.35
C ALA A 91 -10.35 -5.53 16.88
N ALA A 92 -11.04 -6.63 16.59
CA ALA A 92 -11.50 -6.93 15.25
C ALA A 92 -12.87 -7.64 15.28
N SER A 93 -13.72 -7.33 14.29
CA SER A 93 -15.04 -7.95 14.15
C SER A 93 -15.49 -8.01 12.69
N TYR A 94 -16.37 -8.96 12.40
CA TYR A 94 -17.05 -9.10 11.11
C TYR A 94 -18.56 -9.21 11.31
N TRP A 95 -19.32 -8.33 10.68
CA TRP A 95 -20.77 -8.41 10.60
C TRP A 95 -21.15 -9.04 9.27
N ARG A 96 -21.97 -10.09 9.29
CA ARG A 96 -22.42 -10.79 8.08
C ARG A 96 -23.88 -10.47 7.78
N ASN A 97 -24.17 -9.96 6.58
CA ASN A 97 -25.51 -9.48 6.24
C ASN A 97 -26.53 -10.59 6.09
N LYS A 98 -26.14 -11.75 5.52
CA LYS A 98 -27.09 -12.82 5.19
C LYS A 98 -27.88 -13.37 6.38
N ASP A 99 -27.29 -13.32 7.58
CA ASP A 99 -27.90 -13.85 8.81
C ASP A 99 -27.75 -12.91 10.01
N GLY A 100 -27.31 -11.67 9.80
CA GLY A 100 -27.18 -10.65 10.84
C GLY A 100 -26.22 -11.03 11.98
N LYS A 101 -25.25 -11.93 11.74
CA LYS A 101 -24.35 -12.41 12.79
C LYS A 101 -23.11 -11.53 12.91
N LEU A 102 -22.76 -11.22 14.17
CA LEU A 102 -21.51 -10.58 14.54
C LEU A 102 -20.48 -11.61 15.02
N PHE A 103 -19.35 -11.65 14.34
CA PHE A 103 -18.20 -12.47 14.68
C PHE A 103 -17.14 -11.59 15.34
N LYS A 104 -16.72 -11.94 16.55
CA LYS A 104 -15.48 -11.42 17.15
C LYS A 104 -14.31 -12.12 16.51
N LEU A 105 -13.27 -11.35 16.19
CA LEU A 105 -12.07 -11.84 15.51
C LEU A 105 -10.86 -11.58 16.42
N GLU A 106 -10.03 -12.60 16.55
CA GLU A 106 -8.79 -12.54 17.32
C GLU A 106 -7.62 -12.88 16.43
N GLN A 107 -6.54 -12.15 16.59
CA GLN A 107 -5.28 -12.42 15.91
C GLN A 107 -4.67 -13.70 16.48
N VAL A 108 -4.34 -14.64 15.61
CA VAL A 108 -3.69 -15.89 15.97
C VAL A 108 -2.35 -16.01 15.26
N LYS A 109 -1.42 -16.77 15.84
CA LYS A 109 -0.12 -17.01 15.19
C LYS A 109 -0.34 -17.76 13.88
N ASN A 110 0.21 -17.23 12.80
CA ASN A 110 0.33 -17.98 11.56
C ASN A 110 1.62 -18.81 11.63
N GLN A 111 1.53 -20.12 11.43
CA GLN A 111 2.71 -21.00 11.35
C GLN A 111 3.38 -20.91 9.98
N ASP A 112 2.63 -20.47 8.97
CA ASP A 112 3.17 -20.13 7.66
C ASP A 112 3.76 -18.71 7.78
N ASP A 113 5.05 -18.65 8.12
CA ASP A 113 5.79 -17.40 8.24
C ASP A 113 5.77 -16.69 6.87
N TYR A 114 4.95 -15.63 6.76
CA TYR A 114 4.91 -14.81 5.55
C TYR A 114 6.22 -14.01 5.54
N ALA A 115 7.23 -14.55 4.86
CA ALA A 115 8.59 -14.01 4.71
C ALA A 115 8.61 -12.63 4.02
N GLY A 116 8.02 -11.61 4.64
CA GLY A 116 7.87 -10.26 4.12
C GLY A 116 6.94 -10.14 2.90
N LYS A 117 6.21 -11.19 2.51
CA LYS A 117 5.30 -11.14 1.35
C LYS A 117 4.07 -10.31 1.67
N VAL A 118 3.86 -9.26 0.87
CA VAL A 118 2.75 -8.33 0.96
C VAL A 118 1.99 -8.33 -0.35
N SER A 119 0.70 -8.04 -0.28
CA SER A 119 -0.16 -7.98 -1.44
C SER A 119 -1.31 -7.02 -1.24
N TYR A 120 -1.73 -6.40 -2.34
CA TYR A 120 -2.82 -5.43 -2.41
C TYR A 120 -3.80 -5.86 -3.50
N LEU A 121 -5.09 -5.60 -3.31
CA LEU A 121 -6.10 -5.78 -4.35
C LEU A 121 -6.63 -4.41 -4.78
N LEU A 122 -6.13 -3.90 -5.90
CA LEU A 122 -6.47 -2.56 -6.39
C LEU A 122 -7.10 -2.66 -7.78
N HIS A 123 -8.28 -2.06 -7.95
CA HIS A 123 -9.05 -2.10 -9.21
C HIS A 123 -9.28 -3.53 -9.76
N GLY A 124 -9.40 -4.51 -8.86
CA GLY A 124 -9.55 -5.93 -9.20
C GLY A 124 -8.24 -6.64 -9.56
N VAL A 125 -7.11 -5.95 -9.58
CA VAL A 125 -5.78 -6.51 -9.84
C VAL A 125 -5.14 -6.90 -8.51
N LEU A 126 -4.68 -8.15 -8.40
CA LEU A 126 -3.94 -8.60 -7.22
C LEU A 126 -2.45 -8.33 -7.44
N LEU A 127 -1.90 -7.38 -6.68
CA LEU A 127 -0.49 -7.04 -6.67
C LEU A 127 0.20 -7.84 -5.57
N SER A 128 1.32 -8.49 -5.87
CA SER A 128 2.11 -9.22 -4.87
C SER A 128 3.60 -8.86 -4.97
N PHE A 129 4.22 -8.58 -3.83
CA PHE A 129 5.64 -8.22 -3.73
C PHE A 129 6.22 -8.64 -2.39
N SER A 130 7.54 -8.58 -2.24
CA SER A 130 8.21 -8.79 -0.96
C SER A 130 8.73 -7.49 -0.38
N GLN A 131 8.59 -7.30 0.93
CA GLN A 131 9.32 -6.30 1.70
C GLN A 131 10.78 -6.70 1.93
N GLY A 132 11.11 -7.99 1.75
CA GLY A 132 12.46 -8.55 1.78
C GLY A 132 13.19 -8.46 0.44
N MET A 133 14.29 -9.21 0.31
CA MET A 133 15.21 -9.18 -0.84
C MET A 133 14.62 -9.65 -2.18
N ASP A 134 13.43 -10.26 -2.20
CA ASP A 134 12.79 -10.70 -3.43
C ASP A 134 12.29 -9.48 -4.22
N GLU A 135 12.89 -9.23 -5.37
CA GLU A 135 12.63 -8.10 -6.27
C GLU A 135 11.42 -8.32 -7.19
N GLN A 136 10.79 -9.50 -7.15
CA GLN A 136 9.64 -9.78 -8.00
C GLN A 136 8.40 -9.00 -7.54
N LEU A 137 7.78 -8.30 -8.49
CA LEU A 137 6.44 -7.76 -8.40
C LEU A 137 5.55 -8.45 -9.42
N THR A 138 4.39 -8.93 -8.99
CA THR A 138 3.37 -9.48 -9.90
C THR A 138 2.10 -8.66 -9.87
N PHE A 139 1.44 -8.59 -11.02
CA PHE A 139 0.10 -8.06 -11.19
C PHE A 139 -0.74 -9.17 -11.82
N ASP A 140 -1.62 -9.78 -11.03
CA ASP A 140 -2.56 -10.78 -11.50
C ASP A 140 -3.88 -10.08 -11.85
N TYR A 141 -4.18 -10.01 -13.15
CA TYR A 141 -5.33 -9.30 -13.68
C TYR A 141 -6.59 -10.18 -13.71
N PRO A 142 -7.80 -9.59 -13.64
CA PRO A 142 -9.07 -10.34 -13.74
C PRO A 142 -9.24 -11.18 -15.01
N ASP A 143 -8.57 -10.81 -16.10
CA ASP A 143 -8.55 -11.55 -17.36
C ASP A 143 -7.52 -12.70 -17.38
N GLN A 144 -7.01 -13.08 -16.21
CA GLN A 144 -6.07 -14.19 -15.99
C GLN A 144 -4.68 -13.96 -16.59
N ILE A 145 -4.39 -12.74 -17.07
CA ILE A 145 -3.03 -12.36 -17.45
C ILE A 145 -2.26 -11.99 -16.18
N THR A 146 -1.03 -12.49 -16.07
CA THR A 146 -0.08 -12.05 -15.04
C THR A 146 1.02 -11.23 -15.69
N LYS A 147 1.19 -9.97 -15.26
CA LYS A 147 2.38 -9.18 -15.59
C LYS A 147 3.39 -9.33 -14.47
N LYS A 148 4.63 -9.63 -14.83
CA LYS A 148 5.77 -9.61 -13.90
C LYS A 148 6.57 -8.33 -14.13
N ALA A 149 7.04 -7.74 -13.06
CA ALA A 149 7.96 -6.62 -13.06
C ALA A 149 9.05 -6.85 -12.01
N HIS A 150 10.07 -6.02 -12.07
CA HIS A 150 11.21 -6.08 -11.18
C HIS A 150 11.30 -4.78 -10.40
N LEU A 151 11.36 -4.88 -9.08
CA LEU A 151 11.58 -3.76 -8.18
C LEU A 151 13.07 -3.60 -7.91
N PRO A 152 13.54 -2.39 -7.59
CA PRO A 152 14.93 -2.18 -7.23
C PRO A 152 15.37 -3.08 -6.08
N GLY A 153 16.59 -3.60 -6.20
CA GLY A 153 17.29 -4.35 -5.18
C GLY A 153 17.82 -3.49 -4.04
N PHE A 154 18.39 -4.13 -3.02
CA PHE A 154 19.00 -3.44 -1.89
C PHE A 154 20.51 -3.59 -1.93
N ASP A 155 21.22 -2.49 -1.67
CA ASP A 155 22.67 -2.52 -1.44
C ASP A 155 23.01 -2.88 0.02
N SER A 156 22.04 -2.78 0.92
CA SER A 156 22.16 -3.16 2.34
C SER A 156 21.50 -4.51 2.61
N PRO A 157 22.06 -5.35 3.51
CA PRO A 157 21.47 -6.63 3.89
C PRO A 157 20.20 -6.51 4.76
N ASP A 158 19.81 -5.29 5.18
CA ASP A 158 18.57 -5.03 5.92
C ASP A 158 17.49 -4.46 4.98
N PRO A 159 16.64 -5.31 4.38
CA PRO A 159 15.66 -4.88 3.40
C PRO A 159 14.53 -4.08 4.07
N GLN A 160 14.29 -2.88 3.55
CA GLN A 160 13.25 -1.97 4.06
C GLN A 160 12.31 -1.47 2.96
N ARG A 161 11.85 -2.38 2.08
CA ARG A 161 10.92 -1.99 1.01
C ARG A 161 9.55 -1.68 1.60
N LYS A 162 8.94 -0.60 1.11
CA LYS A 162 7.58 -0.18 1.46
C LYS A 162 6.74 -0.08 0.20
N GLY A 163 5.53 -0.61 0.24
CA GLY A 163 4.49 -0.33 -0.74
C GLY A 163 3.59 0.80 -0.24
N SER A 164 3.10 1.64 -1.14
CA SER A 164 2.12 2.68 -0.85
C SER A 164 1.07 2.78 -1.96
N ILE A 165 -0.13 3.24 -1.60
CA ILE A 165 -1.27 3.43 -2.50
C ILE A 165 -1.74 4.88 -2.39
N ASP A 166 -1.71 5.60 -3.50
CA ASP A 166 -2.18 6.98 -3.62
C ASP A 166 -2.50 7.32 -5.08
N ASP A 167 -3.15 8.45 -5.34
CA ASP A 167 -3.40 8.96 -6.70
C ASP A 167 -2.21 9.84 -7.13
N TYR A 168 -1.22 9.22 -7.79
CA TYR A 168 0.06 9.87 -8.12
C TYR A 168 -0.03 10.73 -9.39
N ASN A 169 -1.09 10.59 -10.18
CA ASN A 169 -1.32 11.38 -11.41
C ASN A 169 -2.54 12.32 -11.33
N PHE A 170 -3.26 12.32 -10.21
CA PHE A 170 -4.40 13.16 -9.90
C PHE A 170 -5.62 12.94 -10.82
N ASP A 171 -5.78 11.71 -11.33
CA ASP A 171 -6.85 11.30 -12.23
C ASP A 171 -8.08 10.70 -11.50
N GLY A 172 -7.98 10.54 -10.17
CA GLY A 172 -9.03 10.00 -9.31
C GLY A 172 -8.98 8.48 -9.13
N TYR A 173 -8.01 7.78 -9.73
CA TYR A 173 -7.75 6.37 -9.50
C TYR A 173 -6.52 6.19 -8.61
N ASP A 174 -6.65 5.31 -7.63
CA ASP A 174 -5.50 4.94 -6.81
C ASP A 174 -4.46 4.17 -7.65
N ASP A 175 -3.20 4.56 -7.53
CA ASP A 175 -2.04 3.92 -8.11
C ASP A 175 -1.23 3.17 -7.03
N VAL A 176 -0.09 2.60 -7.41
CA VAL A 176 0.83 1.96 -6.46
C VAL A 176 2.25 2.48 -6.62
N ALA A 177 2.94 2.66 -5.50
CA ALA A 177 4.37 2.90 -5.49
C ALA A 177 5.10 1.96 -4.54
N PHE A 178 6.38 1.74 -4.84
CA PHE A 178 7.30 0.95 -4.04
C PHE A 178 8.54 1.77 -3.78
N SER A 179 9.02 1.77 -2.54
CA SER A 179 10.23 2.51 -2.19
C SER A 179 11.22 1.68 -1.41
N ILE A 180 12.49 1.99 -1.58
CA ILE A 180 13.62 1.48 -0.79
C ILE A 180 14.49 2.67 -0.33
N PRO A 181 15.28 2.54 0.75
CA PRO A 181 16.33 3.52 1.06
C PRO A 181 17.31 3.66 -0.10
N ASP A 182 17.91 4.84 -0.29
CA ASP A 182 18.96 5.02 -1.29
C ASP A 182 20.18 4.13 -1.04
N ALA A 183 20.85 3.78 -2.14
CA ALA A 183 22.03 2.91 -2.20
C ALA A 183 23.22 3.35 -1.33
N GLY A 184 23.28 4.62 -0.96
CA GLY A 184 24.38 5.20 -0.22
C GLY A 184 24.16 5.10 1.28
N MET A 185 23.76 6.22 1.87
CA MET A 185 23.63 6.36 3.33
C MET A 185 22.19 6.13 3.81
N GLY A 186 21.26 5.79 2.92
CA GLY A 186 19.84 5.63 3.24
C GLY A 186 19.19 6.91 3.79
N VAL A 187 19.66 8.08 3.34
CA VAL A 187 19.22 9.41 3.77
C VAL A 187 17.92 9.85 3.10
N TYR A 188 17.56 9.28 1.95
CA TYR A 188 16.25 9.43 1.31
C TYR A 188 15.78 8.08 0.78
N ARG A 189 14.56 8.03 0.24
CA ARG A 189 14.00 6.83 -0.39
C ARG A 189 13.82 7.03 -1.89
N THR A 190 14.17 6.04 -2.69
CA THR A 190 13.87 6.01 -4.12
C THR A 190 12.54 5.30 -4.35
N PHE A 191 11.80 5.73 -5.37
CA PHE A 191 10.44 5.26 -5.66
C PHE A 191 10.34 4.67 -7.06
N THR A 192 9.59 3.57 -7.17
CA THR A 192 9.09 2.99 -8.41
C THR A 192 7.57 3.10 -8.38
N ILE A 193 6.99 3.87 -9.30
CA ILE A 193 5.55 4.19 -9.30
C ILE A 193 4.91 3.53 -10.52
N TYR A 194 3.78 2.85 -10.32
CA TYR A 194 2.96 2.28 -11.39
C TYR A 194 1.58 2.94 -11.38
N LEU A 195 1.24 3.61 -12.47
CA LEU A 195 -0.04 4.28 -12.66
C LEU A 195 -1.09 3.29 -13.19
N TYR A 196 -2.29 3.35 -12.64
CA TYR A 196 -3.43 2.60 -13.15
C TYR A 196 -4.07 3.35 -14.32
N ASN A 197 -4.13 2.70 -15.48
CA ASN A 197 -4.85 3.20 -16.63
C ASN A 197 -6.27 2.61 -16.64
N PRO A 198 -7.33 3.42 -16.40
CA PRO A 198 -8.70 2.91 -16.31
C PRO A 198 -9.26 2.44 -17.66
N MET A 199 -8.71 2.91 -18.78
CA MET A 199 -9.14 2.50 -20.12
C MET A 199 -8.62 1.11 -20.46
N SER A 200 -7.32 0.87 -20.24
CA SER A 200 -6.72 -0.45 -20.49
C SER A 200 -6.90 -1.42 -19.32
N LYS A 201 -7.25 -0.93 -18.13
CA LYS A 201 -7.29 -1.65 -16.86
C LYS A 201 -5.94 -2.31 -16.54
N ARG A 202 -4.85 -1.58 -16.78
CA ARG A 202 -3.46 -2.03 -16.57
C ARG A 202 -2.67 -1.05 -15.72
N PHE A 203 -1.69 -1.59 -15.01
CA PHE A 203 -0.66 -0.79 -14.36
C PHE A 203 0.53 -0.58 -15.29
N GLU A 204 0.90 0.68 -15.47
CA GLU A 204 1.98 1.15 -16.34
C GLU A 204 3.05 1.84 -15.49
N LEU A 205 4.33 1.53 -15.75
CA LEU A 205 5.43 2.14 -15.00
C LEU A 205 5.49 3.63 -15.35
N LEU A 206 5.49 4.50 -14.34
CA LEU A 206 5.71 5.92 -14.53
C LEU A 206 7.17 6.14 -14.94
N ALA A 207 7.36 6.66 -16.15
CA ALA A 207 8.65 7.13 -16.60
C ALA A 207 9.02 8.44 -15.90
N GLU A 208 10.28 8.57 -15.51
CA GLU A 208 10.82 9.84 -15.05
C GLU A 208 10.83 10.86 -16.19
N PRO A 209 10.45 12.13 -15.93
CA PRO A 209 10.59 13.18 -16.93
C PRO A 209 12.07 13.39 -17.27
N ASN A 210 12.41 13.26 -18.55
CA ASN A 210 13.76 13.52 -19.05
C ASN A 210 13.96 15.04 -19.24
N ASP A 211 14.35 15.73 -18.16
CA ASP A 211 14.61 17.18 -18.16
C ASP A 211 15.92 17.50 -17.43
N ASP A 212 16.92 17.99 -18.17
CA ASP A 212 18.27 18.30 -17.64
C ASP A 212 18.28 19.38 -16.53
N ARG A 213 17.15 20.09 -16.34
CA ARG A 213 16.99 21.09 -15.27
C ARG A 213 16.57 20.47 -13.94
N ALA A 214 16.06 19.24 -13.97
CA ALA A 214 15.80 18.46 -12.76
C ALA A 214 17.11 18.28 -11.97
N LYS A 215 17.06 18.51 -10.66
CA LYS A 215 18.24 18.36 -9.78
C LYS A 215 18.31 17.02 -9.06
N CYS A 216 17.25 16.23 -9.21
CA CYS A 216 17.16 14.87 -8.70
C CYS A 216 17.23 13.92 -9.87
N SER A 217 17.93 12.82 -9.66
CA SER A 217 17.88 11.66 -10.53
C SER A 217 16.92 10.66 -9.90
N GLY A 218 15.86 10.31 -10.61
CA GLY A 218 14.80 9.45 -10.12
C GLY A 218 13.76 10.17 -9.26
N PHE A 219 12.72 9.40 -8.93
CA PHE A 219 11.72 9.79 -7.95
C PHE A 219 12.24 9.53 -6.53
N CYS A 220 12.74 10.57 -5.86
CA CYS A 220 13.24 10.50 -4.49
C CYS A 220 12.28 11.19 -3.51
N ASP A 221 12.06 10.62 -2.32
CA ASP A 221 11.17 11.14 -1.26
C ASP A 221 9.89 11.77 -1.82
N VAL A 222 9.15 10.96 -2.58
CA VAL A 222 7.96 11.43 -3.30
C VAL A 222 6.90 11.89 -2.33
N THR A 223 6.39 13.10 -2.55
CA THR A 223 5.21 13.64 -1.87
C THR A 223 4.25 14.25 -2.88
N LEU A 224 2.97 14.30 -2.52
CA LEU A 224 1.90 14.77 -3.39
C LEU A 224 1.23 16.00 -2.79
N ASP A 225 1.17 17.08 -3.56
CA ASP A 225 0.29 18.21 -3.29
C ASP A 225 -1.03 17.99 -4.02
N GLN A 226 -1.96 17.31 -3.35
CA GLN A 226 -3.27 16.97 -3.88
C GLN A 226 -4.10 18.20 -4.27
N LYS A 227 -3.92 19.33 -3.57
CA LYS A 227 -4.67 20.55 -3.83
C LYS A 227 -4.23 21.20 -5.14
N ASN A 228 -2.92 21.28 -5.37
CA ASN A 228 -2.35 21.93 -6.55
C ASN A 228 -2.03 20.96 -7.69
N LYS A 229 -2.25 19.65 -7.47
CA LYS A 229 -1.93 18.55 -8.38
C LYS A 229 -0.45 18.55 -8.79
N LEU A 230 0.42 18.56 -7.79
CA LEU A 230 1.87 18.55 -7.99
C LEU A 230 2.49 17.29 -7.40
N LEU A 231 3.36 16.66 -8.18
CA LEU A 231 4.24 15.60 -7.68
C LEU A 231 5.57 16.24 -7.31
N LEU A 232 5.99 16.05 -6.06
CA LEU A 232 7.20 16.64 -5.52
C LEU A 232 8.21 15.53 -5.24
N THR A 233 9.48 15.78 -5.54
CA THR A 233 10.58 14.89 -5.16
C THR A 233 11.62 15.67 -4.38
N SER A 234 12.27 15.02 -3.42
CA SER A 234 13.40 15.56 -2.66
C SER A 234 14.57 14.59 -2.72
N CYS A 235 15.76 15.10 -3.04
CA CYS A 235 16.96 14.29 -3.13
C CYS A 235 18.17 15.05 -2.61
N ARG A 236 19.24 14.30 -2.33
CA ARG A 236 20.53 14.86 -1.97
C ARG A 236 21.50 14.84 -3.15
N GLY A 237 21.97 16.03 -3.54
CA GLY A 237 23.03 16.23 -4.53
C GLY A 237 24.26 16.86 -3.88
N GLY A 238 25.28 16.05 -3.60
CA GLY A 238 26.46 16.47 -2.85
C GLY A 238 26.10 16.91 -1.42
N ALA A 239 26.47 18.14 -1.06
CA ALA A 239 26.15 18.73 0.25
C ALA A 239 24.77 19.41 0.32
N ASN A 240 24.02 19.45 -0.80
CA ASN A 240 22.77 20.19 -0.89
C ASN A 240 21.57 19.24 -1.01
N TRP A 241 20.46 19.65 -0.44
CA TRP A 241 19.14 19.08 -0.71
C TRP A 241 18.44 19.87 -1.80
N TRP A 242 17.76 19.15 -2.70
CA TRP A 242 17.03 19.71 -3.81
C TRP A 242 15.60 19.19 -3.81
N ASN A 243 14.65 20.07 -4.09
CA ASN A 243 13.26 19.75 -4.31
C ASN A 243 12.93 20.00 -5.79
N ASN A 244 12.43 18.98 -6.48
CA ASN A 244 11.84 19.16 -7.81
C ASN A 244 10.31 19.18 -7.70
N VAL A 245 9.70 19.99 -8.54
CA VAL A 245 8.25 20.11 -8.68
C VAL A 245 7.87 19.67 -10.08
N TYR A 246 6.93 18.74 -10.16
CA TYR A 246 6.39 18.23 -11.41
C TYR A 246 4.88 18.42 -11.46
N LYS A 247 4.35 18.50 -12.68
CA LYS A 247 2.91 18.59 -12.93
C LYS A 247 2.53 17.78 -14.16
N TYR A 248 1.36 17.15 -14.10
CA TYR A 248 0.79 16.47 -15.25
C TYR A 248 0.17 17.46 -16.23
N THR A 249 0.43 17.24 -17.52
CA THR A 249 -0.28 17.91 -18.61
C THR A 249 -1.70 17.33 -18.75
N ALA A 250 -2.54 17.97 -19.57
CA ALA A 250 -3.87 17.45 -19.91
C ALA A 250 -3.83 16.07 -20.61
N SER A 251 -2.70 15.69 -21.21
CA SER A 251 -2.47 14.39 -21.84
C SER A 251 -1.86 13.35 -20.90
N ASN A 252 -1.95 13.57 -19.58
CA ASN A 252 -1.40 12.73 -18.51
C ASN A 252 0.12 12.46 -18.63
N HIS A 253 0.87 13.45 -19.10
CA HIS A 253 2.33 13.38 -19.14
C HIS A 253 2.92 14.22 -17.99
N LEU A 254 3.75 13.59 -17.15
CA LEU A 254 4.46 14.28 -16.09
C LEU A 254 5.55 15.19 -16.66
N THR A 255 5.53 16.47 -16.30
CA THR A 255 6.50 17.46 -16.79
C THR A 255 7.15 18.19 -15.62
N TRP A 256 8.44 18.51 -15.79
CA TRP A 256 9.18 19.31 -14.83
C TRP A 256 8.70 20.77 -14.85
N ILE A 257 8.56 21.35 -13.66
CA ILE A 257 8.16 22.77 -13.48
C ILE A 257 9.30 23.58 -12.90
N SER A 258 9.92 23.10 -11.82
CA SER A 258 11.02 23.80 -11.17
C SER A 258 11.87 22.88 -10.30
N SER A 259 13.11 23.29 -10.05
CA SER A 259 14.00 22.72 -9.05
C SER A 259 14.45 23.83 -8.11
N LYS A 260 14.40 23.61 -6.81
CA LYS A 260 14.86 24.57 -5.80
C LYS A 260 15.74 23.87 -4.78
N LYS A 261 16.77 24.57 -4.29
CA LYS A 261 17.53 24.09 -3.13
C LYS A 261 16.59 24.14 -1.91
N ALA A 262 16.58 23.09 -1.09
CA ALA A 262 15.82 23.09 0.15
C ALA A 262 16.42 24.12 1.11
N GLU A 263 15.57 24.90 1.77
CA GLU A 263 15.97 25.79 2.86
C GLU A 263 16.14 24.94 4.13
N ASN A 264 17.24 25.17 4.86
CA ASN A 264 17.56 24.47 6.11
C ASN A 264 16.70 24.97 7.26
#